data_AF-A0A2E7ERI2-F1
#
_entry.id   AF-A0A2E7ERI2-F1
#
_cell.length_a   1.000
_cell.length_b   1.000
_cell.length_c   1.000
_cell.angle_alpha   90.00
_cell.angle_beta   90.00
_cell.angle_gamma   90.00
#
_symmetry.space_group_name_H-M   'P 1'
#
loop_
_entity.id
_entity.type
_entity.pdbx_description
1 polymer ?
#
loop_
_entity_poly.entity_id
_entity_poly.type
_entity_poly.pdbx_seq_one_letter_code
_entity_poly.pdbx_strand_id
1 'polypeptide(L)'
;MLAEDQCAASRSGAVKSVRRSFLTTTGMTRTRSRIGISNEKAAPMVDPTNSHSEDRDPNFAETVEIWETLGITNHPKYQPPAKPHFWRLPWFRATVSVIVVLLPILLFFISEAMKAPEKVNLKVAGGEPAGVYASIADGLARTLETYELVEQATPVLSHGSLENLTQLQAGEVGFAIYQSGTDRLLRNSTNDHHGEVLPIETGNSNLVNKVDNVRFVANLFPEIAHILVHNDAAITSADDLLGKRVAVGDPQSGHLAMSLILLDHLAIPDSDNLVREGPLAVIDDWSGNAGPRRFDAAIITEGIGKTENHIHKLLNLGNCTLIGVPRVDSLCAQEVLLSPAQIPAGMYVLNSREFLPQQMLESVSLEATLLVNAKVRDHTVAKVTNWVLGDDFCRNYGLKELFSLPPVERRRYAQRKAEFDIHPGSLGFYDPQSFDADTFQDWEALYSLIASAVIAGFVAIRWLKRRSDRNKDHRLDEYLNNLLAIELKQAHLDSTPGIDDTKRLQELLHEVTGLRQQALGEFSAHELNEDPAYFCFLDISHYVSEKINSKILLQRIDARFSDLESAVTDNNDSESENAG
;
A
#
# COMPACT_ATOMS: atom_id res chain seq x y z
N MET A 1 -46.26 31.58 27.90
CA MET A 1 -46.00 30.70 29.06
C MET A 1 -44.48 30.65 29.18
N LEU A 2 -43.84 31.07 30.27
CA LEU A 2 -43.97 30.58 31.67
C LEU A 2 -43.80 29.05 31.75
N ALA A 3 -42.94 28.46 32.57
CA ALA A 3 -41.79 29.00 33.31
C ALA A 3 -40.86 27.81 33.67
N GLU A 4 -39.65 28.15 34.13
CA GLU A 4 -38.70 27.42 34.97
C GLU A 4 -39.04 26.01 35.52
N ASP A 5 -38.04 25.13 35.54
CA ASP A 5 -37.68 24.40 36.77
C ASP A 5 -36.16 24.11 36.84
N GLN A 6 -35.60 23.82 38.03
CA GLN A 6 -34.14 23.72 38.25
C GLN A 6 -33.69 22.57 39.20
N CYS A 7 -32.38 22.26 39.11
CA CYS A 7 -31.48 21.82 40.19
C CYS A 7 -31.67 20.46 40.92
N ALA A 8 -30.72 19.55 40.68
CA ALA A 8 -29.76 19.02 41.68
C ALA A 8 -28.55 18.41 40.94
N ALA A 9 -27.25 18.62 41.22
CA ALA A 9 -26.48 18.70 42.47
C ALA A 9 -26.30 17.32 43.16
N SER A 10 -25.11 16.88 43.61
CA SER A 10 -23.72 17.36 43.49
C SER A 10 -22.73 16.28 44.01
N ARG A 11 -21.40 16.60 44.08
CA ARG A 11 -20.26 15.89 44.74
C ARG A 11 -19.35 15.04 43.84
N SER A 12 -18.06 14.82 44.14
CA SER A 12 -17.03 15.63 44.85
C SER A 12 -15.67 14.90 44.83
N GLY A 13 -14.54 15.59 44.65
CA GLY A 13 -13.21 15.01 44.96
C GLY A 13 -12.03 15.76 44.32
N ALA A 14 -11.09 16.27 45.13
CA ALA A 14 -9.91 16.99 44.64
C ALA A 14 -8.70 16.87 45.59
N VAL A 15 -7.51 16.59 45.04
CA VAL A 15 -6.20 16.59 45.72
C VAL A 15 -5.16 17.08 44.68
N LYS A 16 -4.69 18.33 44.73
CA LYS A 16 -3.41 18.81 45.32
C LYS A 16 -2.18 17.96 44.92
N SER A 17 -1.19 18.44 44.17
CA SER A 17 -0.32 19.64 44.29
C SER A 17 0.92 19.45 45.18
N VAL A 18 2.10 19.38 44.53
CA VAL A 18 3.46 19.61 45.07
C VAL A 18 4.24 20.47 44.03
N ARG A 19 5.50 20.86 44.27
CA ARG A 19 6.05 22.18 43.87
C ARG A 19 7.57 22.20 43.65
N ARG A 20 8.07 23.23 42.92
CA ARG A 20 9.47 23.61 42.57
C ARG A 20 9.92 23.12 41.17
N SER A 21 10.55 23.87 40.26
CA SER A 21 11.36 25.12 40.25
C SER A 21 12.88 24.95 40.43
N PHE A 22 13.66 25.25 39.38
CA PHE A 22 14.92 26.04 39.43
C PHE A 22 15.29 26.58 38.02
N LEU A 23 16.33 27.41 37.91
CA LEU A 23 16.66 28.28 36.76
C LEU A 23 18.17 28.33 36.49
N THR A 24 18.57 28.71 35.26
CA THR A 24 19.95 29.06 34.81
C THR A 24 21.00 27.90 34.88
N THR A 25 22.15 27.88 34.18
CA THR A 25 22.97 28.98 33.59
C THR A 25 23.70 28.56 32.29
N THR A 26 24.04 29.58 31.49
CA THR A 26 24.90 29.68 30.29
C THR A 26 26.03 28.65 30.07
N GLY A 27 26.21 28.22 28.81
CA GLY A 27 27.22 27.27 28.35
C GLY A 27 28.62 27.82 28.00
N MET A 28 29.39 27.05 27.22
CA MET A 28 30.66 27.47 26.62
C MET A 28 31.01 26.66 25.35
N THR A 29 31.79 27.24 24.45
CA THR A 29 32.22 26.63 23.17
C THR A 29 33.73 26.35 23.15
N ARG A 30 34.18 25.24 22.53
CA ARG A 30 35.49 25.19 21.84
C ARG A 30 35.69 24.03 20.85
N THR A 31 35.90 24.44 19.60
CA THR A 31 36.62 23.83 18.47
C THR A 31 37.58 22.65 18.73
N ARG A 32 37.62 21.69 17.79
CA ARG A 32 38.85 21.00 17.35
C ARG A 32 38.88 20.83 15.81
N SER A 33 40.08 20.72 15.24
CA SER A 33 40.40 20.89 13.80
C SER A 33 40.55 19.57 13.01
N ARG A 34 40.73 19.64 11.67
CA ARG A 34 40.64 18.49 10.73
C ARG A 34 41.62 18.58 9.53
N ILE A 35 42.53 17.59 9.39
CA ILE A 35 43.47 17.24 8.27
C ILE A 35 43.84 15.74 8.49
N GLY A 36 44.24 14.84 7.56
CA GLY A 36 44.39 14.74 6.09
C GLY A 36 44.09 13.29 5.62
N ILE A 37 44.43 12.72 4.43
CA ILE A 37 45.26 13.12 3.27
C ILE A 37 46.78 13.01 3.56
N SER A 38 47.65 12.23 2.87
CA SER A 38 47.60 11.46 1.58
C SER A 38 48.14 10.00 1.71
N ASN A 39 48.82 9.41 0.71
CA ASN A 39 48.30 8.52 -0.38
C ASN A 39 49.47 7.74 -1.09
N GLU A 40 49.20 6.97 -2.15
CA GLU A 40 50.11 6.29 -3.13
C GLU A 40 50.79 4.98 -2.67
N LYS A 41 50.88 3.84 -3.40
CA LYS A 41 51.11 3.44 -4.84
C LYS A 41 52.62 3.31 -5.21
N ALA A 42 53.12 2.33 -5.99
CA ALA A 42 52.52 1.22 -6.77
C ALA A 42 53.43 -0.06 -6.84
N ALA A 43 53.10 -1.04 -7.70
CA ALA A 43 53.82 -2.32 -7.95
C ALA A 43 54.83 -2.21 -9.15
N PRO A 44 55.46 -3.29 -9.75
CA PRO A 44 54.80 -4.48 -10.36
C PRO A 44 55.60 -5.83 -10.42
N MET A 45 54.91 -6.88 -10.92
CA MET A 45 55.33 -8.01 -11.81
C MET A 45 56.70 -8.71 -11.71
N VAL A 46 56.67 -10.07 -11.79
CA VAL A 46 57.00 -10.88 -12.99
C VAL A 46 56.46 -12.31 -12.83
N ASP A 47 56.17 -13.00 -13.95
CA ASP A 47 55.65 -14.38 -14.11
C ASP A 47 56.60 -15.15 -15.06
N PRO A 48 56.81 -16.49 -14.93
CA PRO A 48 56.13 -17.37 -15.90
C PRO A 48 55.80 -18.82 -15.43
N THR A 49 54.57 -19.25 -15.75
CA THR A 49 54.18 -20.55 -16.39
C THR A 49 54.38 -21.92 -15.71
N ASN A 50 53.26 -22.67 -15.65
CA ASN A 50 53.03 -24.10 -16.01
C ASN A 50 53.85 -25.25 -15.38
N SER A 51 53.31 -26.49 -15.27
CA SER A 51 51.93 -27.01 -15.21
C SER A 51 51.98 -28.53 -14.93
N HIS A 52 50.92 -29.10 -14.34
CA HIS A 52 50.55 -30.53 -14.17
C HIS A 52 51.36 -31.59 -14.95
N SER A 53 51.67 -32.77 -14.40
CA SER A 53 50.93 -33.59 -13.41
C SER A 53 51.87 -34.44 -12.51
N GLU A 54 51.43 -34.95 -11.36
CA GLU A 54 51.01 -36.37 -11.11
C GLU A 54 51.81 -37.42 -11.94
N ASP A 55 52.27 -38.54 -11.38
CA ASP A 55 51.81 -39.23 -10.16
C ASP A 55 52.92 -40.10 -9.53
N ARG A 56 52.80 -40.44 -8.22
CA ARG A 56 53.84 -41.16 -7.42
C ARG A 56 55.17 -40.36 -7.29
N ASP A 57 56.34 -40.86 -6.85
CA ASP A 57 56.87 -42.19 -6.46
C ASP A 57 57.85 -42.04 -5.24
N PRO A 58 58.47 -43.10 -4.68
CA PRO A 58 58.76 -43.14 -3.24
C PRO A 58 60.17 -42.65 -2.87
N ASN A 59 60.32 -41.35 -2.59
CA ASN A 59 61.58 -40.85 -2.01
C ASN A 59 61.45 -39.76 -0.92
N PHE A 60 60.30 -39.68 -0.24
CA PHE A 60 60.07 -38.78 0.90
C PHE A 60 60.90 -39.16 2.16
N ALA A 61 61.65 -40.25 2.11
CA ALA A 61 62.57 -40.67 3.17
C ALA A 61 63.97 -40.03 3.05
N GLU A 62 64.40 -39.63 1.85
CA GLU A 62 65.78 -39.19 1.57
C GLU A 62 65.98 -37.67 1.75
N THR A 63 64.90 -36.90 1.89
CA THR A 63 64.94 -35.43 2.05
C THR A 63 65.06 -34.95 3.50
N VAL A 64 65.10 -35.84 4.49
CA VAL A 64 65.35 -35.47 5.90
C VAL A 64 66.86 -35.28 6.17
N GLU A 65 67.72 -36.14 5.61
CA GLU A 65 69.17 -36.15 5.88
C GLU A 65 69.93 -34.90 5.39
N ILE A 66 69.35 -34.09 4.50
CA ILE A 66 70.04 -32.90 3.97
C ILE A 66 69.89 -31.68 4.91
N TRP A 67 68.81 -31.56 5.69
CA TRP A 67 68.56 -30.36 6.50
C TRP A 67 69.45 -30.24 7.74
N GLU A 68 70.02 -31.34 8.25
CA GLU A 68 71.01 -31.28 9.34
C GLU A 68 72.36 -30.70 8.89
N THR A 69 72.68 -30.73 7.58
CA THR A 69 74.01 -30.35 7.07
C THR A 69 74.19 -28.85 6.76
N LEU A 70 73.14 -28.02 6.86
CA LEU A 70 73.18 -26.59 6.51
C LEU A 70 72.77 -25.59 7.61
N GLY A 71 72.34 -26.06 8.79
CA GLY A 71 72.33 -25.24 10.02
C GLY A 71 71.43 -23.98 10.04
N ILE A 72 70.35 -23.94 9.25
CA ILE A 72 69.48 -22.74 9.15
C ILE A 72 68.39 -22.75 10.23
N THR A 73 68.67 -22.11 11.37
CA THR A 73 67.71 -21.94 12.48
C THR A 73 66.81 -20.70 12.31
N ASN A 74 65.70 -20.82 11.57
CA ASN A 74 64.56 -19.87 11.68
C ASN A 74 63.30 -20.41 10.96
N HIS A 75 62.20 -20.62 11.70
CA HIS A 75 60.88 -20.90 11.11
C HIS A 75 60.06 -19.61 10.92
N PRO A 76 59.37 -19.43 9.77
CA PRO A 76 58.43 -18.32 9.60
C PRO A 76 57.17 -18.55 10.46
N LYS A 77 56.70 -17.52 11.17
CA LYS A 77 55.47 -17.60 11.97
C LYS A 77 54.24 -17.66 11.06
N TYR A 78 53.50 -18.76 11.14
CA TYR A 78 52.19 -18.91 10.52
C TYR A 78 51.18 -17.90 11.11
N GLN A 79 50.53 -17.10 10.27
CA GLN A 79 49.39 -16.28 10.65
C GLN A 79 48.12 -16.82 9.95
N PRO A 80 47.09 -17.25 10.70
CA PRO A 80 45.84 -17.70 10.09
C PRO A 80 45.06 -16.51 9.50
N PRO A 81 44.32 -16.70 8.38
CA PRO A 81 43.58 -15.62 7.74
C PRO A 81 42.39 -15.17 8.59
N ALA A 82 42.26 -13.86 8.78
CA ALA A 82 41.16 -13.24 9.54
C ALA A 82 39.81 -13.46 8.83
N LYS A 83 38.93 -14.27 9.43
CA LYS A 83 37.57 -14.52 8.92
C LYS A 83 36.70 -13.25 9.05
N PRO A 84 35.86 -12.90 8.06
CA PRO A 84 35.09 -11.65 8.06
C PRO A 84 34.02 -11.62 9.16
N HIS A 85 34.31 -10.91 10.24
CA HIS A 85 33.55 -10.89 11.50
C HIS A 85 32.32 -9.95 11.47
N PHE A 86 31.44 -10.14 10.47
CA PHE A 86 30.37 -9.18 10.15
C PHE A 86 29.20 -9.15 11.17
N TRP A 87 28.94 -10.27 11.87
CA TRP A 87 27.68 -10.52 12.59
C TRP A 87 27.61 -10.07 14.06
N ARG A 88 28.69 -9.49 14.64
CA ARG A 88 28.71 -9.09 16.07
C ARG A 88 28.57 -7.58 16.34
N LEU A 89 28.65 -6.70 15.35
CA LEU A 89 28.68 -5.24 15.62
C LEU A 89 27.29 -4.67 15.95
N PRO A 90 27.15 -3.80 16.98
CA PRO A 90 25.84 -3.37 17.49
C PRO A 90 25.06 -2.52 16.48
N TRP A 91 25.73 -1.77 15.61
CA TRP A 91 25.07 -0.98 14.56
C TRP A 91 24.33 -1.84 13.55
N PHE A 92 24.75 -3.09 13.29
CA PHE A 92 24.04 -4.02 12.40
C PHE A 92 22.63 -4.34 12.91
N ARG A 93 22.45 -4.38 14.23
CA ARG A 93 21.13 -4.61 14.85
C ARG A 93 20.23 -3.37 14.74
N ALA A 94 20.82 -2.18 14.82
CA ALA A 94 20.10 -0.92 14.62
C ALA A 94 19.70 -0.72 13.15
N THR A 95 20.58 -0.99 12.19
CA THR A 95 20.27 -0.87 10.75
C THR A 95 19.20 -1.85 10.31
N VAL A 96 19.21 -3.10 10.78
CA VAL A 96 18.13 -4.07 10.50
C VAL A 96 16.78 -3.57 11.03
N SER A 97 16.71 -3.06 12.27
CA SER A 97 15.46 -2.49 12.81
C SER A 97 14.98 -1.27 12.02
N VAL A 98 15.88 -0.38 11.62
CA VAL A 98 15.55 0.79 10.78
C VAL A 98 15.04 0.36 9.41
N ILE A 99 15.67 -0.64 8.78
CA ILE A 99 15.22 -1.21 7.51
C ILE A 99 13.81 -1.82 7.66
N VAL A 100 13.53 -2.58 8.71
CA VAL A 100 12.19 -3.19 8.91
C VAL A 100 11.09 -2.15 9.06
N VAL A 101 11.37 -0.98 9.65
CA VAL A 101 10.39 0.12 9.78
C VAL A 101 10.28 0.96 8.50
N LEU A 102 11.39 1.21 7.80
CA LEU A 102 11.40 2.01 6.57
C LEU A 102 10.95 1.21 5.32
N LEU A 103 11.10 -0.11 5.31
CA LEU A 103 10.72 -0.97 4.18
C LEU A 103 9.23 -0.85 3.80
N PRO A 104 8.24 -0.96 4.72
CA PRO A 104 6.83 -0.79 4.34
C PRO A 104 6.51 0.64 3.86
N ILE A 105 7.18 1.67 4.43
CA ILE A 105 7.03 3.06 3.99
C ILE A 105 7.59 3.25 2.57
N LEU A 106 8.77 2.68 2.31
CA LEU A 106 9.41 2.69 0.99
C LEU A 106 8.60 1.88 -0.04
N LEU A 107 8.05 0.73 0.35
CA LEU A 107 7.17 -0.09 -0.49
C LEU A 107 5.86 0.64 -0.80
N PHE A 108 5.29 1.40 0.14
CA PHE A 108 4.14 2.27 -0.12
C PHE A 108 4.48 3.35 -1.17
N PHE A 109 5.57 4.11 -0.97
CA PHE A 109 6.00 5.12 -1.95
C PHE A 109 6.39 4.52 -3.31
N ILE A 110 6.99 3.32 -3.35
CA ILE A 110 7.25 2.59 -4.58
C ILE A 110 5.93 2.16 -5.23
N SER A 111 4.95 1.66 -4.48
CA SER A 111 3.65 1.26 -5.03
C SER A 111 2.90 2.44 -5.65
N GLU A 112 3.00 3.63 -5.03
CA GLU A 112 2.40 4.85 -5.57
C GLU A 112 3.15 5.37 -6.81
N ALA A 113 4.48 5.27 -6.83
CA ALA A 113 5.30 5.61 -8.01
C ALA A 113 5.20 4.58 -9.15
N MET A 114 4.77 3.35 -8.85
CA MET A 114 4.56 2.26 -9.82
C MET A 114 3.13 2.24 -10.39
N LYS A 115 2.19 3.04 -9.86
CA LYS A 115 0.87 3.30 -10.46
C LYS A 115 1.02 4.17 -11.71
N ALA A 116 1.57 3.60 -12.77
CA ALA A 116 1.71 4.25 -14.06
C ALA A 116 0.36 4.72 -14.64
N PRO A 117 0.38 5.73 -15.53
CA PRO A 117 -0.77 6.10 -16.38
C PRO A 117 -1.41 4.88 -17.04
N GLU A 118 -2.73 4.90 -17.22
CA GLU A 118 -3.42 3.89 -18.01
C GLU A 118 -3.03 4.06 -19.48
N LYS A 119 -2.35 3.07 -20.06
CA LYS A 119 -2.13 2.96 -21.52
C LYS A 119 -3.42 2.54 -22.24
N VAL A 120 -4.46 3.32 -22.01
CA VAL A 120 -5.85 3.09 -22.42
C VAL A 120 -6.40 4.43 -22.87
N ASN A 121 -6.83 4.48 -24.12
CA ASN A 121 -7.54 5.65 -24.65
C ASN A 121 -8.99 5.56 -24.17
N LEU A 122 -9.35 6.43 -23.23
CA LEU A 122 -10.66 6.40 -22.59
C LEU A 122 -11.61 7.38 -23.31
N LYS A 123 -12.86 6.99 -23.51
CA LYS A 123 -13.89 7.91 -24.01
C LYS A 123 -14.91 8.26 -22.93
N VAL A 124 -15.44 9.48 -22.99
CA VAL A 124 -16.45 10.00 -22.07
C VAL A 124 -17.69 10.40 -22.86
N ALA A 125 -18.81 9.66 -22.71
CA ALA A 125 -20.05 9.97 -23.41
C ALA A 125 -20.78 11.17 -22.76
N GLY A 126 -21.01 12.19 -23.57
CA GLY A 126 -21.67 13.45 -23.21
C GLY A 126 -23.10 13.50 -23.71
N GLY A 127 -23.38 14.33 -24.71
CA GLY A 127 -24.72 14.52 -25.26
C GLY A 127 -24.68 15.41 -26.49
N GLU A 128 -25.77 16.12 -26.76
CA GLU A 128 -25.89 16.99 -27.94
C GLU A 128 -24.83 18.13 -27.98
N PRO A 129 -24.47 18.63 -29.19
CA PRO A 129 -23.61 19.80 -29.35
C PRO A 129 -24.08 21.00 -28.50
N ALA A 130 -23.15 21.62 -27.77
CA ALA A 130 -23.41 22.70 -26.82
C ALA A 130 -24.38 22.38 -25.65
N GLY A 131 -24.82 21.13 -25.49
CA GLY A 131 -25.60 20.66 -24.34
C GLY A 131 -24.79 20.59 -23.04
N VAL A 132 -25.49 20.48 -21.91
CA VAL A 132 -24.85 20.43 -20.57
C VAL A 132 -23.93 19.21 -20.45
N TYR A 133 -24.42 18.02 -20.83
CA TYR A 133 -23.65 16.77 -20.78
C TYR A 133 -22.37 16.85 -21.61
N ALA A 134 -22.43 17.36 -22.85
CA ALA A 134 -21.25 17.51 -23.72
C ALA A 134 -20.15 18.37 -23.06
N SER A 135 -20.54 19.47 -22.39
CA SER A 135 -19.57 20.33 -21.67
C SER A 135 -18.93 19.66 -20.44
N ILE A 136 -19.66 18.79 -19.75
CA ILE A 136 -19.12 18.04 -18.60
C ILE A 136 -18.21 16.90 -19.08
N ALA A 137 -18.58 16.23 -20.18
CA ALA A 137 -17.77 15.17 -20.78
C ALA A 137 -16.42 15.71 -21.30
N ASP A 138 -16.44 16.85 -21.98
CA ASP A 138 -15.24 17.60 -22.41
C ASP A 138 -14.36 17.99 -21.20
N GLY A 139 -14.98 18.51 -20.14
CA GLY A 139 -14.28 18.84 -18.89
C GLY A 139 -13.63 17.65 -18.20
N LEU A 140 -14.35 16.53 -18.09
CA LEU A 140 -13.84 15.30 -17.49
C LEU A 140 -12.70 14.70 -18.32
N ALA A 141 -12.84 14.69 -19.65
CA ALA A 141 -11.78 14.25 -20.56
C ALA A 141 -10.50 15.08 -20.40
N ARG A 142 -10.58 16.43 -20.48
CA ARG A 142 -9.43 17.32 -20.25
C ARG A 142 -8.79 17.10 -18.87
N THR A 143 -9.59 16.85 -17.85
CA THR A 143 -9.10 16.61 -16.48
C THR A 143 -8.33 15.28 -16.39
N LEU A 144 -8.83 14.21 -17.02
CA LEU A 144 -8.17 12.90 -17.09
C LEU A 144 -6.80 12.97 -17.77
N GLU A 145 -6.66 13.75 -18.86
CA GLU A 145 -5.38 14.00 -19.55
C GLU A 145 -4.45 14.91 -18.73
N THR A 146 -4.97 16.01 -18.16
CA THR A 146 -4.18 17.01 -17.41
C THR A 146 -3.49 16.41 -16.17
N TYR A 147 -4.05 15.36 -15.59
CA TYR A 147 -3.49 14.63 -14.44
C TYR A 147 -2.82 13.30 -14.82
N GLU A 148 -2.55 13.06 -16.12
CA GLU A 148 -1.83 11.89 -16.65
C GLU A 148 -2.42 10.54 -16.18
N LEU A 149 -3.74 10.45 -15.93
CA LEU A 149 -4.34 9.18 -15.50
C LEU A 149 -4.51 8.20 -16.65
N VAL A 150 -4.65 8.69 -17.87
CA VAL A 150 -4.86 7.94 -19.12
C VAL A 150 -3.97 8.50 -20.24
N GLU A 151 -3.68 7.70 -21.26
CA GLU A 151 -2.87 8.09 -22.42
C GLU A 151 -3.58 9.08 -23.35
N GLN A 152 -4.91 8.98 -23.46
CA GLN A 152 -5.78 9.93 -24.16
C GLN A 152 -7.19 9.88 -23.56
N ALA A 153 -7.90 11.01 -23.49
CA ALA A 153 -9.31 11.07 -23.14
C ALA A 153 -10.13 11.83 -24.20
N THR A 154 -11.14 11.19 -24.80
CA THR A 154 -11.96 11.81 -25.86
C THR A 154 -13.41 11.99 -25.41
N PRO A 155 -13.97 13.21 -25.42
CA PRO A 155 -15.40 13.41 -25.24
C PRO A 155 -16.16 12.94 -26.48
N VAL A 156 -17.28 12.24 -26.28
CA VAL A 156 -18.13 11.71 -27.34
C VAL A 156 -19.48 12.41 -27.27
N LEU A 157 -19.95 12.92 -28.42
CA LEU A 157 -21.30 13.46 -28.58
C LEU A 157 -22.29 12.33 -28.85
N SER A 158 -23.54 12.49 -28.44
CA SER A 158 -24.58 11.47 -28.55
C SER A 158 -25.98 12.09 -28.56
N HIS A 159 -26.99 11.26 -28.90
CA HIS A 159 -28.41 11.58 -28.83
C HIS A 159 -29.02 11.38 -27.42
N GLY A 160 -28.17 11.19 -26.40
CA GLY A 160 -28.54 11.24 -24.99
C GLY A 160 -28.43 9.94 -24.20
N SER A 161 -29.15 9.89 -23.08
CA SER A 161 -28.96 8.93 -21.99
C SER A 161 -29.00 7.45 -22.39
N LEU A 162 -29.91 7.01 -23.27
CA LEU A 162 -29.97 5.58 -23.63
C LEU A 162 -28.82 5.18 -24.56
N GLU A 163 -28.41 6.06 -25.47
CA GLU A 163 -27.22 5.83 -26.31
C GLU A 163 -25.96 5.75 -25.44
N ASN A 164 -25.80 6.72 -24.54
CA ASN A 164 -24.71 6.79 -23.56
C ASN A 164 -24.58 5.50 -22.74
N LEU A 165 -25.70 5.02 -22.19
CA LEU A 165 -25.73 3.77 -21.44
C LEU A 165 -25.41 2.57 -22.33
N THR A 166 -25.87 2.55 -23.58
CA THR A 166 -25.58 1.46 -24.54
C THR A 166 -24.10 1.40 -24.93
N GLN A 167 -23.47 2.54 -25.21
CA GLN A 167 -22.02 2.62 -25.47
C GLN A 167 -21.21 2.20 -24.23
N LEU A 168 -21.67 2.56 -23.02
CA LEU A 168 -21.05 2.15 -21.75
C LEU A 168 -21.21 0.64 -21.49
N GLN A 169 -22.37 0.07 -21.82
CA GLN A 169 -22.67 -1.36 -21.78
C GLN A 169 -21.76 -2.15 -22.74
N ALA A 170 -21.57 -1.67 -23.97
CA ALA A 170 -20.64 -2.24 -24.93
C ALA A 170 -19.15 -2.10 -24.52
N GLY A 171 -18.83 -1.13 -23.66
CA GLY A 171 -17.46 -0.79 -23.28
C GLY A 171 -16.73 0.06 -24.35
N GLU A 172 -17.48 0.73 -25.22
CA GLU A 172 -16.94 1.66 -26.23
C GLU A 172 -16.54 3.01 -25.62
N VAL A 173 -17.09 3.30 -24.43
CA VAL A 173 -16.76 4.44 -23.56
C VAL A 173 -16.47 3.95 -22.14
N GLY A 174 -15.63 4.68 -21.42
CA GLY A 174 -15.25 4.36 -20.03
C GLY A 174 -16.13 5.08 -19.00
N PHE A 175 -16.54 6.31 -19.28
CA PHE A 175 -17.51 7.07 -18.50
C PHE A 175 -18.66 7.53 -19.40
N ALA A 176 -19.85 7.72 -18.83
CA ALA A 176 -21.01 8.25 -19.53
C ALA A 176 -21.91 9.05 -18.58
N ILE A 177 -22.56 10.10 -19.09
CA ILE A 177 -23.57 10.87 -18.34
C ILE A 177 -24.97 10.34 -18.69
N TYR A 178 -25.82 10.14 -17.70
CA TYR A 178 -27.10 9.45 -17.88
C TYR A 178 -28.16 9.97 -16.90
N GLN A 179 -29.34 10.31 -17.42
CA GLN A 179 -30.51 10.70 -16.64
C GLN A 179 -31.15 9.45 -16.01
N SER A 180 -31.29 9.45 -14.68
CA SER A 180 -31.85 8.33 -13.90
C SER A 180 -33.17 7.79 -14.47
N GLY A 181 -33.34 6.47 -14.52
CA GLY A 181 -34.57 5.78 -14.91
C GLY A 181 -34.81 5.62 -16.42
N THR A 182 -33.99 6.24 -17.27
CA THR A 182 -34.18 6.22 -18.75
C THR A 182 -34.26 4.80 -19.31
N ASP A 183 -33.41 3.88 -18.87
CA ASP A 183 -33.36 2.51 -19.39
C ASP A 183 -34.67 1.75 -19.14
N ARG A 184 -35.16 1.76 -17.90
CA ARG A 184 -36.44 1.15 -17.49
C ARG A 184 -37.60 1.70 -18.34
N LEU A 185 -37.66 3.02 -18.50
CA LEU A 185 -38.79 3.69 -19.15
C LEU A 185 -38.82 3.40 -20.66
N LEU A 186 -37.68 3.57 -21.35
CA LEU A 186 -37.61 3.40 -22.80
C LEU A 186 -37.64 1.92 -23.21
N ARG A 187 -37.01 1.00 -22.47
CA ARG A 187 -37.11 -0.44 -22.75
C ARG A 187 -38.54 -0.96 -22.56
N ASN A 188 -39.25 -0.52 -21.52
CA ASN A 188 -40.65 -0.86 -21.33
C ASN A 188 -41.52 -0.27 -22.45
N SER A 189 -41.27 0.97 -22.89
CA SER A 189 -41.97 1.60 -24.02
C SER A 189 -41.75 0.88 -25.37
N THR A 190 -40.66 0.13 -25.54
CA THR A 190 -40.42 -0.67 -26.77
C THR A 190 -41.01 -2.09 -26.72
N ASN A 191 -41.37 -2.59 -25.54
CA ASN A 191 -41.94 -3.93 -25.37
C ASN A 191 -43.46 -3.86 -25.47
N ASP A 192 -43.97 -3.92 -26.69
CA ASP A 192 -45.41 -3.88 -27.03
C ASP A 192 -46.13 -5.18 -26.61
N HIS A 193 -46.20 -5.41 -25.30
CA HIS A 193 -46.86 -6.54 -24.65
C HIS A 193 -47.77 -5.99 -23.54
N HIS A 194 -49.08 -6.23 -23.65
CA HIS A 194 -50.05 -5.76 -22.68
C HIS A 194 -49.81 -6.38 -21.29
N GLY A 195 -49.30 -5.57 -20.37
CA GLY A 195 -49.49 -5.75 -18.93
C GLY A 195 -48.51 -6.67 -18.22
N GLU A 196 -47.28 -6.19 -17.98
CA GLU A 196 -46.64 -6.45 -16.70
C GLU A 196 -45.76 -5.25 -16.28
N VAL A 197 -46.31 -4.39 -15.41
CA VAL A 197 -45.47 -3.47 -14.62
C VAL A 197 -44.73 -4.36 -13.64
N LEU A 198 -43.41 -4.55 -13.84
CA LEU A 198 -42.57 -5.32 -12.92
C LEU A 198 -42.79 -4.80 -11.49
N PRO A 199 -43.32 -5.63 -10.56
CA PRO A 199 -43.63 -5.17 -9.21
C PRO A 199 -42.38 -4.66 -8.50
N ILE A 200 -42.55 -3.65 -7.65
CA ILE A 200 -41.52 -3.27 -6.68
C ILE A 200 -41.48 -4.34 -5.57
N GLU A 201 -40.87 -5.47 -5.90
CA GLU A 201 -40.51 -6.58 -4.99
C GLU A 201 -39.56 -6.03 -3.92
N THR A 202 -40.15 -5.59 -2.80
CA THR A 202 -39.47 -5.05 -1.62
C THR A 202 -38.76 -6.17 -0.84
N GLY A 203 -37.73 -6.75 -1.46
CA GLY A 203 -36.91 -7.81 -0.85
C GLY A 203 -35.95 -8.57 -1.77
N ASN A 204 -36.01 -8.41 -3.10
CA ASN A 204 -35.17 -9.19 -4.03
C ASN A 204 -34.49 -8.34 -5.10
N SER A 205 -33.17 -8.19 -5.02
CA SER A 205 -32.33 -7.34 -5.88
C SER A 205 -32.07 -7.90 -7.30
N ASN A 206 -32.97 -8.74 -7.83
CA ASN A 206 -32.69 -9.64 -8.96
C ASN A 206 -33.60 -9.40 -10.19
N LEU A 207 -34.36 -8.29 -10.22
CA LEU A 207 -35.18 -7.87 -11.37
C LEU A 207 -34.70 -6.58 -12.06
N VAL A 208 -33.64 -5.95 -11.55
CA VAL A 208 -32.80 -5.09 -12.40
C VAL A 208 -32.01 -6.03 -13.30
N ASN A 209 -32.00 -5.80 -14.63
CA ASN A 209 -31.04 -6.46 -15.51
C ASN A 209 -29.65 -6.15 -14.97
N LYS A 210 -28.96 -7.15 -14.39
CA LYS A 210 -27.66 -6.92 -13.73
C LYS A 210 -26.60 -6.69 -14.78
N VAL A 211 -26.50 -5.44 -15.22
CA VAL A 211 -25.45 -4.93 -16.09
C VAL A 211 -24.17 -4.89 -15.28
N ASP A 212 -23.54 -6.05 -15.10
CA ASP A 212 -22.38 -6.27 -14.22
C ASP A 212 -21.25 -5.25 -14.44
N ASN A 213 -21.13 -4.77 -15.68
CA ASN A 213 -20.12 -3.84 -16.15
C ASN A 213 -20.52 -2.35 -16.13
N VAL A 214 -21.66 -1.95 -15.58
CA VAL A 214 -22.02 -0.53 -15.36
C VAL A 214 -22.09 -0.25 -13.86
N ARG A 215 -21.48 0.86 -13.42
CA ARG A 215 -21.44 1.29 -12.03
C ARG A 215 -21.74 2.78 -11.92
N PHE A 216 -22.30 3.16 -10.78
CA PHE A 216 -22.56 4.53 -10.40
C PHE A 216 -21.31 5.22 -9.83
N VAL A 217 -21.08 6.48 -10.21
CA VAL A 217 -20.04 7.35 -9.64
C VAL A 217 -20.65 8.44 -8.77
N ALA A 218 -21.54 9.27 -9.33
CA ALA A 218 -22.14 10.41 -8.63
C ALA A 218 -23.38 10.97 -9.35
N ASN A 219 -24.35 11.52 -8.60
CA ASN A 219 -25.29 12.52 -9.12
C ASN A 219 -24.57 13.87 -9.33
N LEU A 220 -24.88 14.55 -10.42
CA LEU A 220 -24.21 15.78 -10.85
C LEU A 220 -25.07 17.03 -10.63
N PHE A 221 -26.32 16.99 -11.09
CA PHE A 221 -27.30 18.07 -11.00
C PHE A 221 -28.71 17.51 -11.27
N PRO A 222 -29.79 18.16 -10.79
CA PRO A 222 -31.16 17.76 -11.10
C PRO A 222 -31.57 18.28 -12.47
N GLU A 223 -32.25 17.45 -13.25
CA GLU A 223 -32.82 17.81 -14.56
C GLU A 223 -34.33 17.96 -14.40
N ILE A 224 -34.79 19.22 -14.48
CA ILE A 224 -36.17 19.62 -14.21
C ILE A 224 -36.97 19.53 -15.51
N ALA A 225 -38.20 19.03 -15.43
CA ALA A 225 -39.12 19.06 -16.55
C ALA A 225 -39.65 20.49 -16.81
N HIS A 226 -39.62 20.91 -18.07
CA HIS A 226 -40.14 22.18 -18.55
C HIS A 226 -41.19 21.88 -19.62
N ILE A 227 -42.44 22.30 -19.39
CA ILE A 227 -43.48 22.27 -20.40
C ILE A 227 -43.55 23.66 -21.02
N LEU A 228 -43.05 23.80 -22.25
CA LEU A 228 -43.13 25.01 -23.03
C LEU A 228 -44.35 24.93 -23.96
N VAL A 229 -45.09 26.03 -24.08
CA VAL A 229 -46.26 26.14 -24.96
C VAL A 229 -46.10 27.32 -25.90
N HIS A 230 -46.40 27.11 -27.18
CA HIS A 230 -46.38 28.20 -28.16
C HIS A 230 -47.59 29.11 -27.95
N ASN A 231 -47.40 30.43 -28.00
CA ASN A 231 -48.44 31.40 -27.63
C ASN A 231 -49.71 31.26 -28.49
N ASP A 232 -49.56 30.95 -29.78
CA ASP A 232 -50.68 30.71 -30.72
C ASP A 232 -51.34 29.32 -30.58
N ALA A 233 -50.91 28.46 -29.65
CA ALA A 233 -51.45 27.10 -29.51
C ALA A 233 -52.75 27.02 -28.69
N ALA A 234 -53.11 28.11 -27.98
CA ALA A 234 -54.21 28.15 -27.01
C ALA A 234 -54.15 26.98 -26.00
N ILE A 235 -53.03 26.91 -25.26
CA ILE A 235 -52.74 25.95 -24.19
C ILE A 235 -52.49 26.78 -22.92
N THR A 236 -53.20 26.49 -21.83
CA THR A 236 -53.12 27.27 -20.58
C THR A 236 -52.78 26.43 -19.34
N SER A 237 -52.99 25.11 -19.44
CA SER A 237 -52.75 24.10 -18.42
C SER A 237 -52.11 22.86 -19.06
N ALA A 238 -51.52 21.98 -18.26
CA ALA A 238 -50.90 20.77 -18.80
C ALA A 238 -51.95 19.76 -19.32
N ASP A 239 -53.18 19.81 -18.79
CA ASP A 239 -54.28 18.99 -19.27
C ASP A 239 -54.78 19.46 -20.68
N ASP A 240 -54.50 20.71 -21.09
CA ASP A 240 -54.78 21.24 -22.45
C ASP A 240 -53.85 20.67 -23.55
N LEU A 241 -52.83 19.87 -23.19
CA LEU A 241 -51.92 19.22 -24.15
C LEU A 241 -52.59 18.09 -24.94
N LEU A 242 -53.73 17.57 -24.47
CA LEU A 242 -54.45 16.47 -25.11
C LEU A 242 -54.86 16.82 -26.56
N GLY A 243 -54.33 16.09 -27.53
CA GLY A 243 -54.58 16.31 -28.96
C GLY A 243 -53.84 17.51 -29.58
N LYS A 244 -52.87 18.10 -28.86
CA LYS A 244 -51.92 19.08 -29.39
C LYS A 244 -50.70 18.35 -29.96
N ARG A 245 -49.97 18.96 -30.90
CA ARG A 245 -48.69 18.41 -31.37
C ARG A 245 -47.59 18.76 -30.37
N VAL A 246 -47.10 17.76 -29.63
CA VAL A 246 -46.11 17.95 -28.57
C VAL A 246 -44.79 17.35 -29.01
N ALA A 247 -43.71 18.14 -29.00
CA ALA A 247 -42.36 17.60 -29.10
C ALA A 247 -41.96 16.98 -27.75
N VAL A 248 -41.60 15.70 -27.76
CA VAL A 248 -41.36 14.89 -26.55
C VAL A 248 -39.90 14.48 -26.36
N GLY A 249 -38.99 14.88 -27.25
CA GLY A 249 -37.59 14.46 -27.22
C GLY A 249 -37.28 13.27 -28.11
N ASP A 250 -36.01 13.14 -28.50
CA ASP A 250 -35.54 12.13 -29.46
C ASP A 250 -35.62 10.70 -28.90
N PRO A 251 -35.67 9.66 -29.76
CA PRO A 251 -35.94 8.27 -29.37
C PRO A 251 -35.02 7.63 -28.31
N GLN A 252 -33.85 8.21 -28.03
CA GLN A 252 -32.87 7.70 -27.06
C GLN A 252 -32.53 8.73 -25.95
N SER A 253 -33.28 9.83 -25.89
CA SER A 253 -33.03 10.96 -24.98
C SER A 253 -33.63 10.76 -23.58
N GLY A 254 -33.04 11.41 -22.57
CA GLY A 254 -33.65 11.54 -21.25
C GLY A 254 -34.95 12.36 -21.29
N HIS A 255 -35.05 13.32 -22.23
CA HIS A 255 -36.25 14.11 -22.47
C HIS A 255 -37.46 13.23 -22.81
N LEU A 256 -37.29 12.20 -23.65
CA LEU A 256 -38.37 11.25 -23.97
C LEU A 256 -38.78 10.43 -22.76
N ALA A 257 -37.83 9.93 -21.97
CA ALA A 257 -38.12 9.15 -20.77
C ALA A 257 -38.93 9.97 -19.74
N MET A 258 -38.57 11.23 -19.49
CA MET A 258 -39.34 12.13 -18.62
C MET A 258 -40.71 12.50 -19.24
N SER A 259 -40.76 12.75 -20.55
CA SER A 259 -42.01 13.11 -21.24
C SER A 259 -43.04 11.99 -21.14
N LEU A 260 -42.65 10.73 -21.33
CA LEU A 260 -43.55 9.58 -21.21
C LEU A 260 -44.14 9.45 -19.80
N ILE A 261 -43.36 9.68 -18.73
CA ILE A 261 -43.87 9.74 -17.35
C ILE A 261 -44.93 10.84 -17.21
N LEU A 262 -44.64 12.04 -17.72
CA LEU A 262 -45.55 13.19 -17.59
C LEU A 262 -46.83 13.01 -18.39
N LEU A 263 -46.76 12.39 -19.58
CA LEU A 263 -47.91 12.12 -20.42
C LEU A 263 -48.85 11.08 -19.78
N ASP A 264 -48.31 10.01 -19.19
CA ASP A 264 -49.10 9.01 -18.43
C ASP A 264 -49.82 9.64 -17.22
N HIS A 265 -49.11 10.47 -16.44
CA HIS A 265 -49.67 11.24 -15.31
C HIS A 265 -50.70 12.31 -15.71
N LEU A 266 -50.66 12.77 -16.96
CA LEU A 266 -51.68 13.63 -17.58
C LEU A 266 -52.79 12.82 -18.29
N ALA A 267 -52.70 11.49 -18.30
CA ALA A 267 -53.57 10.58 -19.03
C ALA A 267 -53.66 10.87 -20.55
N ILE A 268 -52.55 11.35 -21.14
CA ILE A 268 -52.43 11.65 -22.57
C ILE A 268 -51.85 10.40 -23.27
N PRO A 269 -52.62 9.74 -24.16
CA PRO A 269 -52.17 8.50 -24.80
C PRO A 269 -51.09 8.74 -25.87
N ASP A 270 -50.22 7.74 -26.03
CA ASP A 270 -49.26 7.70 -27.14
C ASP A 270 -50.00 7.75 -28.48
N SER A 271 -49.58 8.66 -29.38
CA SER A 271 -50.33 8.98 -30.61
C SER A 271 -49.47 9.80 -31.58
N ASP A 272 -49.87 9.84 -32.86
CA ASP A 272 -49.16 10.54 -33.95
C ASP A 272 -48.90 12.05 -33.70
N ASN A 273 -49.57 12.65 -32.71
CA ASN A 273 -49.33 14.04 -32.29
C ASN A 273 -48.11 14.21 -31.37
N LEU A 274 -47.59 13.12 -30.78
CA LEU A 274 -46.42 13.14 -29.89
C LEU A 274 -45.16 12.87 -30.71
N VAL A 275 -44.49 13.95 -31.11
CA VAL A 275 -43.38 13.91 -32.06
C VAL A 275 -42.07 13.71 -31.31
N ARG A 276 -41.36 12.61 -31.62
CA ARG A 276 -40.11 12.19 -30.96
C ARG A 276 -38.90 12.94 -31.52
N GLU A 277 -38.89 14.26 -31.33
CA GLU A 277 -37.84 15.19 -31.74
C GLU A 277 -37.41 16.09 -30.57
N GLY A 278 -36.11 16.40 -30.52
CA GLY A 278 -35.46 17.11 -29.43
C GLY A 278 -35.53 18.64 -29.45
N PRO A 279 -34.90 19.29 -28.44
CA PRO A 279 -34.89 20.74 -28.27
C PRO A 279 -34.43 21.51 -29.50
N LEU A 280 -33.45 20.99 -30.24
CA LEU A 280 -32.92 21.62 -31.46
C LEU A 280 -33.98 21.74 -32.56
N ALA A 281 -34.84 20.72 -32.73
CA ALA A 281 -35.92 20.75 -33.71
C ALA A 281 -37.04 21.73 -33.33
N VAL A 282 -37.33 21.86 -32.03
CA VAL A 282 -38.29 22.87 -31.51
C VAL A 282 -37.76 24.28 -31.72
N ILE A 283 -36.45 24.51 -31.54
CA ILE A 283 -35.81 25.80 -31.82
C ILE A 283 -35.90 26.15 -33.32
N ASP A 284 -35.69 25.18 -34.23
CA ASP A 284 -35.77 25.42 -35.67
C ASP A 284 -37.23 25.66 -36.15
N ASP A 285 -38.20 24.98 -35.53
CA ASP A 285 -39.63 25.24 -35.78
C ASP A 285 -40.08 26.61 -35.27
N TRP A 286 -39.83 26.92 -34.01
CA TRP A 286 -40.32 28.15 -33.38
C TRP A 286 -39.52 29.40 -33.75
N SER A 287 -38.31 29.26 -34.32
CA SER A 287 -37.62 30.38 -34.98
C SER A 287 -38.16 30.69 -36.39
N GLY A 288 -39.02 29.83 -36.94
CA GLY A 288 -39.62 29.97 -38.27
C GLY A 288 -38.77 29.44 -39.42
N ASN A 289 -37.60 28.84 -39.14
CA ASN A 289 -36.74 28.23 -40.17
C ASN A 289 -37.41 27.02 -40.84
N ALA A 290 -38.07 26.16 -40.05
CA ALA A 290 -38.71 24.94 -40.54
C ALA A 290 -40.00 25.19 -41.36
N GLY A 291 -40.45 26.44 -41.50
CA GLY A 291 -41.63 26.82 -42.27
C GLY A 291 -42.93 26.78 -41.45
N PRO A 292 -43.93 25.96 -41.82
CA PRO A 292 -45.23 25.94 -41.14
C PRO A 292 -45.14 25.22 -39.79
N ARG A 293 -45.33 25.98 -38.69
CA ARG A 293 -45.26 25.56 -37.28
C ARG A 293 -45.72 24.12 -37.03
N ARG A 294 -44.76 23.26 -36.74
CA ARG A 294 -44.87 21.80 -36.52
C ARG A 294 -45.32 21.47 -35.11
N PHE A 295 -44.93 22.26 -34.11
CA PHE A 295 -45.21 21.99 -32.70
C PHE A 295 -46.11 23.03 -32.03
N ASP A 296 -47.02 22.55 -31.18
CA ASP A 296 -47.91 23.34 -30.33
C ASP A 296 -47.37 23.49 -28.90
N ALA A 297 -46.65 22.48 -28.42
CA ALA A 297 -45.92 22.49 -27.16
C ALA A 297 -44.64 21.64 -27.26
N ALA A 298 -43.78 21.74 -26.26
CA ALA A 298 -42.59 20.90 -26.10
C ALA A 298 -42.37 20.55 -24.63
N ILE A 299 -41.99 19.31 -24.34
CA ILE A 299 -41.55 18.86 -23.02
C ILE A 299 -40.04 18.65 -23.08
N ILE A 300 -39.29 19.46 -22.32
CA ILE A 300 -37.82 19.47 -22.31
C ILE A 300 -37.33 19.31 -20.88
N THR A 301 -36.35 18.43 -20.66
CA THR A 301 -35.86 18.07 -19.32
C THR A 301 -34.40 18.48 -19.20
N GLU A 302 -34.11 19.54 -18.43
CA GLU A 302 -32.77 20.14 -18.34
C GLU A 302 -32.49 20.70 -16.95
N GLY A 303 -31.21 20.79 -16.57
CA GLY A 303 -30.77 21.46 -15.35
C GLY A 303 -30.91 22.98 -15.40
N ILE A 304 -31.41 23.58 -14.32
CA ILE A 304 -31.55 25.03 -14.19
C ILE A 304 -30.22 25.73 -13.91
N GLY A 305 -29.99 26.87 -14.55
CA GLY A 305 -28.97 27.82 -14.10
C GLY A 305 -27.71 27.97 -14.96
N LYS A 306 -27.58 27.25 -16.08
CA LYS A 306 -26.78 27.76 -17.21
C LYS A 306 -27.63 28.77 -17.99
N THR A 307 -27.06 29.95 -18.24
CA THR A 307 -27.79 31.08 -18.85
C THR A 307 -28.11 30.89 -20.33
N GLU A 308 -27.50 29.91 -21.02
CA GLU A 308 -27.61 29.73 -22.49
C GLU A 308 -28.07 28.31 -22.88
N ASN A 309 -28.95 27.70 -22.06
CA ASN A 309 -29.53 26.39 -22.33
C ASN A 309 -30.68 26.45 -23.37
N HIS A 310 -31.27 25.31 -23.76
CA HIS A 310 -32.31 25.31 -24.79
C HIS A 310 -33.59 26.02 -24.33
N ILE A 311 -33.94 25.91 -23.04
CA ILE A 311 -35.07 26.65 -22.45
C ILE A 311 -34.90 28.17 -22.64
N HIS A 312 -33.71 28.72 -22.31
CA HIS A 312 -33.45 30.15 -22.47
C HIS A 312 -33.45 30.59 -23.95
N LYS A 313 -32.90 29.77 -24.86
CA LYS A 313 -32.95 30.03 -26.31
C LYS A 313 -34.40 30.12 -26.81
N LEU A 314 -35.25 29.15 -26.46
CA LEU A 314 -36.66 29.11 -26.84
C LEU A 314 -37.44 30.31 -26.31
N LEU A 315 -37.30 30.64 -25.01
CA LEU A 315 -38.01 31.78 -24.42
C LEU A 315 -37.58 33.13 -25.02
N ASN A 316 -36.32 33.26 -25.46
CA ASN A 316 -35.86 34.49 -26.16
C ASN A 316 -36.40 34.65 -27.58
N LEU A 317 -37.08 33.66 -28.17
CA LEU A 317 -37.84 33.83 -29.40
C LEU A 317 -39.12 34.65 -29.18
N GLY A 318 -39.61 34.75 -27.94
CA GLY A 318 -40.77 35.57 -27.55
C GLY A 318 -42.14 35.01 -27.95
N ASN A 319 -42.20 33.85 -28.59
CA ASN A 319 -43.42 33.18 -29.06
C ASN A 319 -43.84 31.97 -28.22
N CYS A 320 -43.20 31.72 -27.08
CA CYS A 320 -43.58 30.65 -26.15
C CYS A 320 -43.50 31.09 -24.68
N THR A 321 -44.14 30.31 -23.80
CA THR A 321 -44.12 30.50 -22.35
C THR A 321 -44.06 29.14 -21.62
N LEU A 322 -43.86 29.16 -20.30
CA LEU A 322 -43.78 27.99 -19.44
C LEU A 322 -45.10 27.75 -18.68
N ILE A 323 -45.49 26.48 -18.54
CA ILE A 323 -46.53 26.03 -17.62
C ILE A 323 -45.98 24.98 -16.64
N GLY A 324 -46.57 24.92 -15.44
CA GLY A 324 -46.14 23.98 -14.38
C GLY A 324 -46.77 22.60 -14.51
N VAL A 325 -46.14 21.60 -13.88
CA VAL A 325 -46.67 20.23 -13.79
C VAL A 325 -47.74 20.18 -12.69
N PRO A 326 -48.97 19.73 -12.97
CA PRO A 326 -49.99 19.58 -11.95
C PRO A 326 -49.75 18.32 -11.11
N ARG A 327 -50.31 18.27 -9.89
CA ARG A 327 -50.42 17.03 -9.09
C ARG A 327 -49.07 16.37 -8.72
N VAL A 328 -47.99 17.15 -8.57
CA VAL A 328 -46.60 16.69 -8.32
C VAL A 328 -46.46 15.68 -7.18
N ASP A 329 -47.13 15.89 -6.03
CA ASP A 329 -47.06 14.96 -4.89
C ASP A 329 -47.55 13.55 -5.24
N SER A 330 -48.54 13.43 -6.12
CA SER A 330 -49.07 12.13 -6.59
C SER A 330 -48.08 11.46 -7.55
N LEU A 331 -47.44 12.24 -8.42
CA LEU A 331 -46.45 11.75 -9.37
C LEU A 331 -45.20 11.20 -8.67
N CYS A 332 -44.63 11.97 -7.74
CA CYS A 332 -43.47 11.56 -6.95
C CYS A 332 -43.78 10.41 -5.96
N ALA A 333 -45.06 10.12 -5.69
CA ALA A 333 -45.47 8.95 -4.90
C ALA A 333 -45.60 7.67 -5.75
N GLN A 334 -45.80 7.80 -7.07
CA GLN A 334 -45.83 6.68 -8.01
C GLN A 334 -44.42 6.35 -8.54
N GLU A 335 -43.64 7.37 -8.88
CA GLU A 335 -42.35 7.22 -9.54
C GLU A 335 -41.17 7.49 -8.60
N VAL A 336 -40.62 6.41 -8.03
CA VAL A 336 -39.59 6.42 -6.95
C VAL A 336 -38.37 7.28 -7.28
N LEU A 337 -37.94 7.33 -8.55
CA LEU A 337 -36.78 8.12 -8.96
C LEU A 337 -37.08 9.63 -9.02
N LEU A 338 -38.32 10.03 -9.34
CA LEU A 338 -38.70 11.45 -9.42
C LEU A 338 -38.63 12.14 -8.06
N SER A 339 -38.15 13.38 -8.08
CA SER A 339 -38.16 14.28 -6.93
C SER A 339 -38.98 15.54 -7.26
N PRO A 340 -39.69 16.13 -6.27
CA PRO A 340 -40.38 17.40 -6.50
C PRO A 340 -39.36 18.51 -6.80
N ALA A 341 -39.68 19.35 -7.77
CA ALA A 341 -38.81 20.43 -8.25
C ALA A 341 -39.62 21.71 -8.47
N GLN A 342 -38.96 22.87 -8.42
CA GLN A 342 -39.61 24.17 -8.62
C GLN A 342 -38.78 25.02 -9.57
N ILE A 343 -39.46 25.68 -10.51
CA ILE A 343 -38.87 26.71 -11.39
C ILE A 343 -39.17 28.06 -10.73
N PRO A 344 -38.15 28.78 -10.21
CA PRO A 344 -38.37 30.05 -9.51
C PRO A 344 -38.95 31.13 -10.42
N ALA A 345 -39.72 32.06 -9.84
CA ALA A 345 -40.17 33.25 -10.55
C ALA A 345 -38.97 34.07 -11.06
N GLY A 346 -38.98 34.43 -12.34
CA GLY A 346 -37.91 35.19 -13.00
C GLY A 346 -36.59 34.45 -13.21
N MET A 347 -36.59 33.11 -13.16
CA MET A 347 -35.42 32.27 -13.43
C MET A 347 -34.74 32.56 -14.79
N TYR A 348 -35.55 32.89 -15.81
CA TYR A 348 -35.10 33.22 -17.16
C TYR A 348 -35.26 34.72 -17.41
N VAL A 349 -34.14 35.43 -17.48
CA VAL A 349 -34.08 36.85 -17.88
C VAL A 349 -33.92 36.91 -19.39
N LEU A 350 -34.89 37.54 -20.07
CA LEU A 350 -34.91 37.62 -21.53
C LEU A 350 -34.30 38.93 -22.04
N ASN A 351 -33.92 38.96 -23.32
CA ASN A 351 -33.39 40.15 -24.01
C ASN A 351 -34.36 41.35 -23.98
N SER A 352 -35.67 41.09 -23.87
CA SER A 352 -36.73 42.10 -23.66
C SER A 352 -36.70 42.76 -22.27
N ARG A 353 -35.87 42.27 -21.34
CA ARG A 353 -35.93 42.52 -19.88
C ARG A 353 -37.18 41.98 -19.20
N GLU A 354 -37.87 41.05 -19.84
CA GLU A 354 -38.90 40.23 -19.19
C GLU A 354 -38.27 39.12 -18.33
N PHE A 355 -39.02 38.69 -17.33
CA PHE A 355 -38.64 37.68 -16.34
C PHE A 355 -39.66 36.54 -16.41
N LEU A 356 -39.25 35.37 -16.89
CA LEU A 356 -40.09 34.18 -16.95
C LEU A 356 -39.57 33.06 -16.02
N PRO A 357 -40.46 32.21 -15.47
CA PRO A 357 -41.90 32.41 -15.37
C PRO A 357 -42.25 33.60 -14.44
N GLN A 358 -43.40 34.24 -14.65
CA GLN A 358 -43.84 35.41 -13.84
C GLN A 358 -44.18 35.05 -12.38
N GLN A 359 -44.44 33.77 -12.11
CA GLN A 359 -44.67 33.19 -10.79
C GLN A 359 -43.88 31.87 -10.69
N MET A 360 -43.68 31.36 -9.47
CA MET A 360 -43.06 30.05 -9.29
C MET A 360 -43.93 28.95 -9.93
N LEU A 361 -43.31 28.00 -10.63
CA LEU A 361 -44.00 26.83 -11.20
C LEU A 361 -43.52 25.56 -10.51
N GLU A 362 -44.47 24.72 -10.08
CA GLU A 362 -44.18 23.36 -9.62
C GLU A 362 -43.80 22.47 -10.81
N SER A 363 -42.88 21.53 -10.57
CA SER A 363 -42.40 20.55 -11.55
C SER A 363 -41.84 19.31 -10.84
N VAL A 364 -41.21 18.42 -11.61
CA VAL A 364 -40.45 17.26 -11.13
C VAL A 364 -39.06 17.22 -11.74
N SER A 365 -38.14 16.50 -11.10
CA SER A 365 -36.80 16.25 -11.60
C SER A 365 -36.34 14.80 -11.47
N LEU A 366 -35.46 14.42 -12.38
CA LEU A 366 -34.56 13.26 -12.27
C LEU A 366 -33.14 13.77 -12.00
N GLU A 367 -32.24 12.91 -11.56
CA GLU A 367 -30.82 13.28 -11.40
C GLU A 367 -30.05 12.95 -12.69
N ALA A 368 -29.24 13.90 -13.18
CA ALA A 368 -28.16 13.61 -14.12
C ALA A 368 -27.04 12.89 -13.36
N THR A 369 -26.68 11.69 -13.79
CA THR A 369 -25.69 10.83 -13.11
C THR A 369 -24.46 10.62 -13.96
N LEU A 370 -23.29 10.50 -13.32
CA LEU A 370 -22.08 9.98 -13.92
C LEU A 370 -22.00 8.48 -13.66
N LEU A 371 -21.98 7.71 -14.75
CA LEU A 371 -21.77 6.27 -14.75
C LEU A 371 -20.39 5.93 -15.30
N VAL A 372 -19.88 4.76 -14.94
CA VAL A 372 -18.57 4.24 -15.36
C VAL A 372 -18.67 2.76 -15.73
N ASN A 373 -17.85 2.31 -16.68
CA ASN A 373 -17.71 0.90 -16.99
C ASN A 373 -16.82 0.22 -15.93
N ALA A 374 -17.27 -0.90 -15.35
CA ALA A 374 -16.59 -1.59 -14.25
C ALA A 374 -15.18 -2.13 -14.56
N LYS A 375 -14.69 -1.98 -15.80
CA LYS A 375 -13.30 -2.28 -16.20
C LYS A 375 -12.33 -1.12 -15.95
N VAL A 376 -12.81 0.09 -15.68
CA VAL A 376 -11.96 1.25 -15.37
C VAL A 376 -11.37 1.09 -13.98
N ARG A 377 -10.05 1.26 -13.82
CA ARG A 377 -9.36 1.03 -12.53
C ARG A 377 -9.95 1.87 -11.40
N ASP A 378 -10.11 1.29 -10.22
CA ASP A 378 -10.62 1.97 -9.02
C ASP A 378 -9.87 3.25 -8.66
N HIS A 379 -8.54 3.30 -8.86
CA HIS A 379 -7.77 4.51 -8.65
C HIS A 379 -8.20 5.65 -9.59
N THR A 380 -8.47 5.34 -10.86
CA THR A 380 -8.96 6.31 -11.85
C THR A 380 -10.35 6.81 -11.46
N VAL A 381 -11.26 5.91 -11.07
CA VAL A 381 -12.62 6.28 -10.61
C VAL A 381 -12.60 7.07 -9.30
N ALA A 382 -11.70 6.74 -8.35
CA ALA A 382 -11.52 7.48 -7.10
C ALA A 382 -11.09 8.93 -7.34
N LYS A 383 -10.15 9.15 -8.26
CA LYS A 383 -9.71 10.51 -8.65
C LYS A 383 -10.85 11.28 -9.32
N VAL A 384 -11.55 10.66 -10.27
CA VAL A 384 -12.74 11.26 -10.92
C VAL A 384 -13.83 11.64 -9.91
N THR A 385 -14.13 10.77 -8.95
CA THR A 385 -15.12 11.04 -7.88
C THR A 385 -14.71 12.26 -7.06
N ASN A 386 -13.43 12.37 -6.68
CA ASN A 386 -12.89 13.52 -5.93
C ASN A 386 -12.92 14.82 -6.75
N TRP A 387 -12.64 14.78 -8.05
CA TRP A 387 -12.68 15.96 -8.91
C TRP A 387 -14.09 16.44 -9.17
N VAL A 388 -14.98 15.55 -9.61
CA VAL A 388 -16.37 15.87 -9.97
C VAL A 388 -17.16 16.45 -8.80
N LEU A 389 -16.88 16.00 -7.58
CA LEU A 389 -17.47 16.51 -6.33
C LEU A 389 -16.63 17.62 -5.67
N GLY A 390 -15.54 18.04 -6.31
CA GLY A 390 -14.68 19.14 -5.90
C GLY A 390 -15.21 20.50 -6.33
N ASP A 391 -14.92 21.55 -5.55
CA ASP A 391 -15.45 22.90 -5.75
C ASP A 391 -15.13 23.46 -7.14
N ASP A 392 -13.90 23.28 -7.64
CA ASP A 392 -13.45 23.86 -8.91
C ASP A 392 -14.20 23.27 -10.12
N PHE A 393 -14.39 21.94 -10.14
CA PHE A 393 -15.15 21.27 -11.21
C PHE A 393 -16.63 21.69 -11.14
N CYS A 394 -17.23 21.68 -9.94
CA CYS A 394 -18.62 22.09 -9.76
C CYS A 394 -18.85 23.54 -10.21
N ARG A 395 -17.93 24.46 -9.90
CA ARG A 395 -17.98 25.86 -10.37
C ARG A 395 -17.84 25.97 -11.89
N ASN A 396 -16.84 25.31 -12.47
CA ASN A 396 -16.49 25.45 -13.89
C ASN A 396 -17.58 24.91 -14.82
N TYR A 397 -18.25 23.82 -14.43
CA TYR A 397 -19.29 23.19 -15.27
C TYR A 397 -20.72 23.57 -14.87
N GLY A 398 -20.89 24.32 -13.77
CA GLY A 398 -22.17 24.89 -13.36
C GLY A 398 -23.04 23.98 -12.50
N LEU A 399 -22.44 23.03 -11.77
CA LEU A 399 -23.10 22.08 -10.87
C LEU A 399 -23.48 22.78 -9.56
N LYS A 400 -24.50 23.65 -9.60
CA LYS A 400 -24.83 24.58 -8.51
C LYS A 400 -25.29 23.86 -7.25
N GLU A 401 -26.03 22.77 -7.39
CA GLU A 401 -26.58 21.98 -6.29
C GLU A 401 -25.44 21.28 -5.54
N LEU A 402 -24.51 20.64 -6.25
CA LEU A 402 -23.28 20.13 -5.64
C LEU A 402 -22.46 21.25 -4.98
N PHE A 403 -22.20 22.34 -5.70
CA PHE A 403 -21.33 23.41 -5.21
C PHE A 403 -21.88 24.08 -3.95
N SER A 404 -23.19 24.39 -3.91
CA SER A 404 -23.83 25.13 -2.82
C SER A 404 -23.98 24.31 -1.53
N LEU A 405 -23.97 22.97 -1.60
CA LEU A 405 -24.09 22.11 -0.44
C LEU A 405 -22.77 21.97 0.35
N PRO A 406 -22.82 21.98 1.69
CA PRO A 406 -21.69 21.60 2.54
C PRO A 406 -21.17 20.18 2.21
N PRO A 407 -19.86 19.87 2.41
CA PRO A 407 -19.27 18.60 1.93
C PRO A 407 -19.94 17.30 2.41
N VAL A 408 -20.60 17.31 3.57
CA VAL A 408 -21.37 16.15 4.10
C VAL A 408 -22.70 15.97 3.35
N GLU A 409 -23.37 17.07 3.04
CA GLU A 409 -24.65 17.08 2.32
C GLU A 409 -24.43 16.85 0.82
N ARG A 410 -23.34 17.41 0.26
CA ARG A 410 -22.88 17.13 -1.11
C ARG A 410 -22.72 15.64 -1.36
N ARG A 411 -22.07 14.90 -0.45
CA ARG A 411 -21.96 13.42 -0.54
C ARG A 411 -23.32 12.73 -0.53
N ARG A 412 -24.23 13.13 0.38
CA ARG A 412 -25.58 12.55 0.47
C ARG A 412 -26.42 12.82 -0.79
N TYR A 413 -26.34 14.02 -1.35
CA TYR A 413 -26.97 14.35 -2.63
C TYR A 413 -26.36 13.53 -3.78
N ALA A 414 -25.03 13.44 -3.83
CA ALA A 414 -24.29 12.72 -4.86
C ALA A 414 -24.54 11.19 -4.89
N GLN A 415 -25.16 10.60 -3.87
CA GLN A 415 -25.58 9.19 -3.82
C GLN A 415 -27.11 8.98 -3.80
N ARG A 416 -27.90 10.07 -3.83
CA ARG A 416 -29.36 10.00 -3.65
C ARG A 416 -30.02 9.21 -4.77
N LYS A 417 -30.81 8.18 -4.42
CA LYS A 417 -31.61 7.38 -5.37
C LYS A 417 -30.79 6.76 -6.53
N ALA A 418 -29.53 6.39 -6.30
CA ALA A 418 -28.69 5.75 -7.31
C ALA A 418 -29.36 4.49 -7.90
N GLU A 419 -29.46 4.41 -9.22
CA GLU A 419 -30.09 3.30 -9.95
C GLU A 419 -29.15 2.08 -10.12
N PHE A 420 -27.83 2.30 -10.05
CA PHE A 420 -26.80 1.28 -10.26
C PHE A 420 -25.88 1.13 -9.04
N ASP A 421 -25.27 -0.04 -8.87
CA ASP A 421 -24.24 -0.31 -7.87
C ASP A 421 -23.11 0.74 -7.92
N ILE A 422 -22.70 1.27 -6.77
CA ILE A 422 -21.58 2.22 -6.68
C ILE A 422 -20.26 1.53 -7.03
N HIS A 423 -19.37 2.19 -7.78
CA HIS A 423 -18.04 1.66 -8.11
C HIS A 423 -17.16 1.57 -6.84
N PRO A 424 -16.35 0.51 -6.61
CA PRO A 424 -15.54 0.38 -5.40
C PRO A 424 -14.60 1.57 -5.18
N GLY A 425 -13.91 2.04 -6.22
CA GLY A 425 -13.12 3.28 -6.21
C GLY A 425 -13.88 4.55 -5.78
N SER A 426 -15.21 4.61 -5.89
CA SER A 426 -16.02 5.70 -5.35
C SER A 426 -16.43 5.51 -3.89
N LEU A 427 -16.52 4.27 -3.38
CA LEU A 427 -16.99 3.97 -2.02
C LEU A 427 -16.19 4.73 -0.96
N GLY A 428 -14.85 4.69 -1.02
CA GLY A 428 -13.97 5.36 -0.05
C GLY A 428 -14.06 6.89 -0.01
N PHE A 429 -14.72 7.53 -0.98
CA PHE A 429 -15.08 8.95 -0.89
C PHE A 429 -16.37 9.18 -0.08
N TYR A 430 -17.31 8.25 -0.19
CA TYR A 430 -18.65 8.35 0.37
C TYR A 430 -18.73 7.81 1.80
N ASP A 431 -18.24 6.60 2.01
CA ASP A 431 -18.08 5.98 3.32
C ASP A 431 -16.57 5.84 3.65
N PRO A 432 -15.97 6.84 4.32
CA PRO A 432 -14.59 6.76 4.79
C PRO A 432 -14.41 5.78 5.97
N GLN A 433 -15.45 5.05 6.39
CA GLN A 433 -15.39 3.93 7.34
C GLN A 433 -15.58 2.56 6.66
N SER A 434 -15.96 2.49 5.38
CA SER A 434 -15.93 1.25 4.59
C SER A 434 -14.49 0.92 4.18
N PHE A 435 -13.66 0.61 5.18
CA PHE A 435 -12.39 -0.04 4.98
C PHE A 435 -12.69 -1.49 4.56
N ASP A 436 -12.50 -1.78 3.28
CA ASP A 436 -12.97 -3.00 2.67
C ASP A 436 -12.28 -4.24 3.27
N ALA A 437 -13.07 -5.12 3.88
CA ALA A 437 -12.56 -6.27 4.63
C ALA A 437 -11.81 -7.25 3.73
N ASP A 438 -12.26 -7.39 2.47
CA ASP A 438 -11.62 -8.26 1.48
C ASP A 438 -10.20 -7.76 1.16
N THR A 439 -10.00 -6.44 1.08
CA THR A 439 -8.65 -5.88 0.90
C THR A 439 -7.73 -6.17 2.09
N PHE A 440 -8.24 -6.21 3.33
CA PHE A 440 -7.44 -6.59 4.49
C PHE A 440 -7.05 -8.08 4.45
N GLN A 441 -7.94 -8.93 3.94
CA GLN A 441 -7.73 -10.36 3.81
C GLN A 441 -6.64 -10.71 2.78
N ASP A 442 -6.51 -9.94 1.70
CA ASP A 442 -5.36 -10.04 0.76
C ASP A 442 -4.00 -9.76 1.44
N TRP A 443 -3.93 -8.78 2.35
CA TRP A 443 -2.69 -8.47 3.06
C TRP A 443 -2.33 -9.49 4.16
N GLU A 444 -3.29 -10.28 4.66
CA GLU A 444 -3.05 -11.30 5.70
C GLU A 444 -2.00 -12.33 5.26
N ALA A 445 -2.03 -12.74 3.98
CA ALA A 445 -1.04 -13.63 3.40
C ALA A 445 0.37 -13.02 3.39
N LEU A 446 0.50 -11.72 3.09
CA LEU A 446 1.80 -11.03 3.07
C LEU A 446 2.36 -10.83 4.49
N TYR A 447 1.52 -10.43 5.44
CA TYR A 447 1.93 -10.30 6.84
C TYR A 447 2.36 -11.65 7.42
N SER A 448 1.64 -12.73 7.09
CA SER A 448 1.99 -14.10 7.47
C SER A 448 3.32 -14.56 6.87
N LEU A 449 3.60 -14.23 5.61
CA LEU A 449 4.89 -14.48 4.95
C LEU A 449 6.03 -13.73 5.64
N ILE A 450 5.86 -12.44 5.92
CA ILE A 450 6.87 -11.59 6.58
C ILE A 450 7.14 -12.07 8.01
N ALA A 451 6.10 -12.36 8.79
CA ALA A 451 6.23 -12.91 10.14
C ALA A 451 6.98 -14.25 10.14
N SER A 452 6.62 -15.15 9.21
CA SER A 452 7.30 -16.45 9.04
C SER A 452 8.77 -16.27 8.68
N ALA A 453 9.11 -15.35 7.77
CA ALA A 453 10.49 -15.05 7.39
C ALA A 453 11.32 -14.47 8.56
N VAL A 454 10.73 -13.58 9.37
CA VAL A 454 11.38 -13.03 10.57
C VAL A 454 11.64 -14.11 11.62
N ILE A 455 10.66 -14.99 11.87
CA ILE A 455 10.80 -16.12 12.80
C ILE A 455 11.87 -17.10 12.31
N ALA A 456 11.82 -17.49 11.03
CA ALA A 456 12.81 -18.38 10.42
C ALA A 456 14.23 -17.78 10.48
N GLY A 457 14.38 -16.49 10.18
CA GLY A 457 15.65 -15.76 10.29
C GLY A 457 16.19 -15.73 11.72
N PHE A 458 15.33 -15.47 12.72
CA PHE A 458 15.71 -15.50 14.13
C PHE A 458 16.16 -16.89 14.58
N VAL A 459 15.44 -17.95 14.18
CA VAL A 459 15.79 -19.34 14.46
C VAL A 459 17.12 -19.72 13.79
N ALA A 460 17.33 -19.35 12.52
CA ALA A 460 18.58 -19.60 11.80
C ALA A 460 19.78 -18.90 12.46
N ILE A 461 19.65 -17.62 12.86
CA ILE A 461 20.70 -16.89 13.58
C ILE A 461 20.99 -17.54 14.95
N ARG A 462 19.96 -18.01 15.66
CA ARG A 462 20.11 -18.72 16.95
C ARG A 462 20.78 -20.10 16.79
N TRP A 463 20.51 -20.80 15.69
CA TRP A 463 21.14 -22.07 15.34
C TRP A 463 22.61 -21.88 14.96
N LEU A 464 22.92 -20.88 14.11
CA LEU A 464 24.30 -20.56 13.70
C LEU A 464 25.18 -20.19 14.90
N LYS A 465 24.66 -19.42 15.87
CA LYS A 465 25.36 -19.15 17.14
C LYS A 465 25.65 -20.45 17.90
N ARG A 466 24.61 -21.22 18.24
CA ARG A 466 24.74 -22.50 18.95
C ARG A 466 25.70 -23.50 18.26
N ARG A 467 25.79 -23.47 16.93
CA ARG A 467 26.75 -24.28 16.17
C ARG A 467 28.18 -23.76 16.33
N SER A 468 28.39 -22.45 16.35
CA SER A 468 29.70 -21.85 16.62
C SER A 468 30.17 -22.09 18.05
N ASP A 469 29.26 -22.06 19.02
CA ASP A 469 29.58 -22.21 20.43
C ASP A 469 30.07 -23.64 20.71
N ARG A 470 29.28 -24.68 20.34
CA ARG A 470 29.66 -26.11 20.45
C ARG A 470 30.99 -26.49 19.80
N ASN A 471 31.38 -25.74 18.77
CA ASN A 471 32.62 -25.99 18.03
C ASN A 471 33.87 -25.45 18.74
N LYS A 472 33.70 -24.77 19.88
CA LYS A 472 34.75 -24.39 20.83
C LYS A 472 34.90 -25.45 21.92
N ASP A 473 33.79 -25.78 22.60
CA ASP A 473 33.70 -26.76 23.69
C ASP A 473 34.54 -28.01 23.38
N HIS A 474 34.24 -28.68 22.25
CA HIS A 474 34.90 -29.91 21.82
C HIS A 474 36.43 -29.80 21.65
N ARG A 475 36.96 -28.62 21.27
CA ARG A 475 38.41 -28.44 21.04
C ARG A 475 39.16 -28.26 22.36
N LEU A 476 38.49 -27.73 23.37
CA LEU A 476 39.06 -27.52 24.69
C LEU A 476 39.01 -28.81 25.52
N ASP A 477 37.93 -29.59 25.36
CA ASP A 477 37.84 -30.97 25.84
C ASP A 477 38.97 -31.85 25.26
N GLU A 478 39.35 -31.68 23.99
CA GLU A 478 40.45 -32.42 23.36
C GLU A 478 41.81 -32.15 24.06
N TYR A 479 42.14 -30.88 24.30
CA TYR A 479 43.34 -30.51 25.07
C TYR A 479 43.31 -31.03 26.52
N LEU A 480 42.15 -30.98 27.18
CA LEU A 480 41.97 -31.48 28.55
C LEU A 480 42.17 -33.00 28.64
N ASN A 481 41.62 -33.77 27.69
CA ASN A 481 41.78 -35.22 27.65
C ASN A 481 43.23 -35.64 27.36
N ASN A 482 43.91 -34.94 26.44
CA ASN A 482 45.33 -35.18 26.17
C ASN A 482 46.21 -34.90 27.40
N LEU A 483 45.89 -33.85 28.17
CA LEU A 483 46.59 -33.50 29.40
C LEU A 483 46.37 -34.54 30.53
N LEU A 484 45.15 -35.02 30.70
CA LEU A 484 44.83 -36.12 31.64
C LEU A 484 45.50 -37.43 31.25
N ALA A 485 45.64 -37.71 29.95
CA ALA A 485 46.42 -38.85 29.46
C ALA A 485 47.90 -38.74 29.85
N ILE A 486 48.49 -37.54 29.84
CA ILE A 486 49.86 -37.32 30.35
C ILE A 486 49.93 -37.50 31.87
N GLU A 487 48.91 -37.07 32.62
CA GLU A 487 48.87 -37.34 34.06
C GLU A 487 48.87 -38.86 34.34
N LEU A 488 48.09 -39.65 33.60
CA LEU A 488 48.11 -41.11 33.72
C LEU A 488 49.47 -41.69 33.32
N LYS A 489 50.10 -41.23 32.24
CA LYS A 489 51.47 -41.65 31.85
C LYS A 489 52.48 -41.43 32.99
N GLN A 490 52.52 -40.23 33.61
CA GLN A 490 53.49 -39.95 34.68
C GLN A 490 53.20 -40.68 35.99
N ALA A 491 51.96 -41.14 36.22
CA ALA A 491 51.58 -41.81 37.46
C ALA A 491 52.33 -43.15 37.65
N HIS A 492 52.66 -43.84 36.56
CA HIS A 492 53.36 -45.12 36.59
C HIS A 492 54.89 -44.99 36.74
N LEU A 493 55.46 -43.86 36.29
CA LEU A 493 56.91 -43.56 36.30
C LEU A 493 57.40 -43.14 37.69
N ASP A 494 57.42 -44.12 38.61
CA ASP A 494 57.96 -44.12 39.98
C ASP A 494 57.71 -45.48 40.69
N SER A 495 56.99 -46.42 40.07
CA SER A 495 56.45 -47.61 40.74
C SER A 495 57.48 -48.71 41.09
N THR A 496 58.76 -48.49 40.80
CA THR A 496 59.83 -49.49 40.86
C THR A 496 61.15 -48.85 41.30
N PRO A 497 61.67 -49.16 42.50
CA PRO A 497 62.97 -48.66 42.95
C PRO A 497 64.10 -49.08 42.00
N GLY A 498 65.01 -48.14 41.70
CA GLY A 498 66.23 -48.40 40.91
C GLY A 498 66.11 -48.25 39.38
N ILE A 499 65.01 -47.69 38.86
CA ILE A 499 64.87 -47.35 37.43
C ILE A 499 64.99 -45.82 37.26
N ASP A 500 65.88 -45.37 36.36
CA ASP A 500 65.98 -43.96 35.98
C ASP A 500 64.93 -43.57 34.94
N ASP A 501 63.74 -43.20 35.42
CA ASP A 501 62.66 -42.66 34.59
C ASP A 501 62.86 -41.17 34.23
N THR A 502 63.95 -40.52 34.67
CA THR A 502 64.17 -39.06 34.52
C THR A 502 64.02 -38.60 33.06
N LYS A 503 64.58 -39.35 32.11
CA LYS A 503 64.47 -39.03 30.68
C LYS A 503 63.02 -39.08 30.20
N ARG A 504 62.25 -40.09 30.62
CA ARG A 504 60.86 -40.26 30.20
C ARG A 504 59.95 -39.20 30.83
N LEU A 505 60.23 -38.81 32.08
CA LEU A 505 59.57 -37.68 32.73
C LEU A 505 59.87 -36.35 32.01
N GLN A 506 61.10 -36.12 31.53
CA GLN A 506 61.44 -34.95 30.71
C GLN A 506 60.68 -34.91 29.37
N GLU A 507 60.52 -36.06 28.71
CA GLU A 507 59.72 -36.18 27.48
C GLU A 507 58.24 -35.78 27.73
N LEU A 508 57.64 -36.23 28.84
CA LEU A 508 56.28 -35.84 29.22
C LEU A 508 56.16 -34.35 29.59
N LEU A 509 57.16 -33.77 30.26
CA LEU A 509 57.19 -32.33 30.55
C LEU A 509 57.21 -31.49 29.26
N HIS A 510 57.92 -31.97 28.23
CA HIS A 510 57.91 -31.35 26.91
C HIS A 510 56.55 -31.50 26.22
N GLU A 511 55.90 -32.66 26.34
CA GLU A 511 54.53 -32.91 25.83
C GLU A 511 53.51 -31.90 26.42
N VAL A 512 53.52 -31.69 27.74
CA VAL A 512 52.66 -30.68 28.42
C VAL A 512 52.98 -29.26 27.95
N THR A 513 54.26 -28.93 27.83
CA THR A 513 54.70 -27.59 27.39
C THR A 513 54.24 -27.30 25.95
N GLY A 514 54.33 -28.29 25.06
CA GLY A 514 53.85 -28.22 23.68
C GLY A 514 52.34 -28.00 23.60
N LEU A 515 51.54 -28.80 24.32
CA LEU A 515 50.08 -28.64 24.38
C LEU A 515 49.68 -27.25 24.89
N ARG A 516 50.34 -26.75 25.94
CA ARG A 516 50.09 -25.40 26.48
C ARG A 516 50.43 -24.30 25.48
N GLN A 517 51.54 -24.44 24.73
CA GLN A 517 51.92 -23.49 23.70
C GLN A 517 50.96 -23.52 22.49
N GLN A 518 50.47 -24.69 22.10
CA GLN A 518 49.47 -24.81 21.02
C GLN A 518 48.14 -24.17 21.42
N ALA A 519 47.63 -24.46 22.62
CA ALA A 519 46.41 -23.84 23.14
C ALA A 519 46.53 -22.30 23.22
N LEU A 520 47.67 -21.77 23.72
CA LEU A 520 47.94 -20.32 23.73
C LEU A 520 48.08 -19.70 22.32
N GLY A 521 48.34 -20.50 21.28
CA GLY A 521 48.40 -20.04 19.89
C GLY A 521 47.06 -20.06 19.15
N GLU A 522 46.10 -20.89 19.58
CA GLU A 522 44.84 -21.11 18.86
C GLU A 522 43.64 -20.32 19.37
N PHE A 523 43.65 -19.85 20.62
CA PHE A 523 42.55 -19.11 21.25
C PHE A 523 42.93 -17.62 21.45
N SER A 524 42.00 -16.70 21.18
CA SER A 524 42.29 -15.26 21.32
C SER A 524 42.11 -14.76 22.77
N ALA A 525 42.87 -13.73 23.16
CA ALA A 525 42.89 -13.20 24.54
C ALA A 525 41.53 -12.71 25.10
N HIS A 526 40.52 -12.52 24.25
CA HIS A 526 39.14 -12.26 24.69
C HIS A 526 38.42 -13.58 25.04
N GLU A 527 38.60 -14.62 24.24
CA GLU A 527 37.97 -15.93 24.42
C GLU A 527 38.58 -16.67 25.62
N LEU A 528 39.89 -16.50 25.84
CA LEU A 528 40.61 -16.99 27.03
C LEU A 528 40.04 -16.47 28.37
N ASN A 529 39.30 -15.36 28.35
CA ASN A 529 38.65 -14.76 29.53
C ASN A 529 37.14 -15.04 29.62
N GLU A 530 36.52 -15.59 28.56
CA GLU A 530 35.07 -15.92 28.55
C GLU A 530 34.78 -17.37 28.94
N ASP A 531 35.78 -18.27 28.90
CA ASP A 531 35.61 -19.72 29.07
C ASP A 531 36.24 -20.27 30.38
N PRO A 532 35.44 -20.73 31.35
CA PRO A 532 35.94 -21.34 32.59
C PRO A 532 36.77 -22.61 32.39
N ALA A 533 36.52 -23.38 31.32
CA ALA A 533 37.26 -24.62 31.06
C ALA A 533 38.72 -24.34 30.65
N TYR A 534 39.02 -23.14 30.13
CA TYR A 534 40.39 -22.77 29.78
C TYR A 534 41.25 -22.53 31.02
N PHE A 535 40.69 -21.90 32.06
CA PHE A 535 41.35 -21.79 33.36
C PHE A 535 41.61 -23.17 33.97
N CYS A 536 40.62 -24.08 33.93
CA CYS A 536 40.78 -25.46 34.38
C CYS A 536 41.92 -26.20 33.64
N PHE A 537 41.99 -26.07 32.31
CA PHE A 537 43.10 -26.60 31.52
C PHE A 537 44.46 -26.02 31.95
N LEU A 538 44.56 -24.71 32.17
CA LEU A 538 45.80 -24.08 32.63
C LEU A 538 46.22 -24.57 34.03
N ASP A 539 45.29 -24.66 34.97
CA ASP A 539 45.55 -25.08 36.36
C ASP A 539 46.06 -26.53 36.39
N ILE A 540 45.41 -27.44 35.65
CA ILE A 540 45.88 -28.83 35.52
C ILE A 540 47.22 -28.87 34.79
N SER A 541 47.47 -28.00 33.80
CA SER A 541 48.76 -27.96 33.09
C SER A 541 49.91 -27.53 33.99
N HIS A 542 49.65 -26.62 34.95
CA HIS A 542 50.61 -26.25 35.99
C HIS A 542 50.85 -27.43 36.92
N TYR A 543 49.77 -28.02 37.47
CA TYR A 543 49.84 -29.15 38.40
C TYR A 543 50.62 -30.34 37.83
N VAL A 544 50.34 -30.77 36.59
CA VAL A 544 51.05 -31.88 35.95
C VAL A 544 52.52 -31.52 35.68
N SER A 545 52.81 -30.29 35.26
CA SER A 545 54.20 -29.83 35.07
C SER A 545 55.00 -29.80 36.38
N GLU A 546 54.38 -29.33 37.46
CA GLU A 546 54.98 -29.24 38.80
C GLU A 546 55.22 -30.64 39.38
N LYS A 547 54.23 -31.52 39.30
CA LYS A 547 54.29 -32.94 39.69
C LYS A 547 55.42 -33.68 38.98
N ILE A 548 55.56 -33.52 37.66
CA ILE A 548 56.65 -34.13 36.87
C ILE A 548 58.02 -33.56 37.29
N ASN A 549 58.13 -32.23 37.51
CA ASN A 549 59.38 -31.63 37.98
C ASN A 549 59.78 -32.11 39.40
N SER A 550 58.83 -32.28 40.31
CA SER A 550 59.09 -32.84 41.65
C SER A 550 59.62 -34.26 41.59
N LYS A 551 59.09 -35.11 40.69
CA LYS A 551 59.61 -36.48 40.44
C LYS A 551 61.04 -36.45 39.89
N ILE A 552 61.30 -35.63 38.87
CA ILE A 552 62.64 -35.43 38.29
C ILE A 552 63.65 -34.96 39.36
N LEU A 553 63.23 -34.09 40.28
CA LEU A 553 64.08 -33.65 41.39
C LEU A 553 64.34 -34.77 42.40
N LEU A 554 63.32 -35.55 42.76
CA LEU A 554 63.44 -36.65 43.70
C LEU A 554 64.36 -37.75 43.18
N GLN A 555 64.12 -38.27 41.97
CA GLN A 555 64.96 -39.32 41.35
C GLN A 555 66.43 -38.88 41.21
N ARG A 556 66.69 -37.59 40.93
CA ARG A 556 68.05 -37.02 40.89
C ARG A 556 68.71 -36.84 42.27
N ILE A 557 67.91 -36.71 43.32
CA ILE A 557 68.39 -36.65 44.70
C ILE A 557 68.70 -38.08 45.18
N ASP A 558 67.81 -39.03 44.92
CA ASP A 558 67.98 -40.44 45.30
C ASP A 558 69.18 -41.08 44.58
N ALA A 559 69.35 -40.83 43.28
CA ALA A 559 70.54 -41.25 42.53
C ALA A 559 71.83 -40.70 43.16
N ARG A 560 71.86 -39.41 43.53
CA ARG A 560 73.02 -38.79 44.20
C ARG A 560 73.27 -39.31 45.61
N PHE A 561 72.24 -39.75 46.33
CA PHE A 561 72.42 -40.44 47.60
C PHE A 561 73.00 -41.85 47.39
N SER A 562 72.56 -42.59 46.36
CA SER A 562 73.15 -43.88 45.99
C SER A 562 74.61 -43.76 45.51
N ASP A 563 74.94 -42.70 44.77
CA ASP A 563 76.32 -42.37 44.39
C ASP A 563 77.18 -42.05 45.63
N LEU A 564 76.61 -41.38 46.65
CA LEU A 564 77.30 -41.11 47.90
C LEU A 564 77.47 -42.37 48.76
N GLU A 565 76.45 -43.23 48.81
CA GLU A 565 76.47 -44.46 49.61
C GLU A 565 77.53 -45.43 49.09
N SER A 566 77.61 -45.62 47.76
CA SER A 566 78.67 -46.42 47.14
C SER A 566 80.07 -45.81 47.34
N ALA A 567 80.23 -44.49 47.18
CA ALA A 567 81.51 -43.81 47.47
C ALA A 567 81.94 -43.87 48.95
N VAL A 568 80.99 -44.10 49.88
CA VAL A 568 81.28 -44.31 51.31
C VAL A 568 81.60 -45.77 51.61
N THR A 569 80.97 -46.75 50.94
CA THR A 569 81.37 -48.16 51.08
C THR A 569 82.76 -48.42 50.51
N ASP A 570 83.06 -47.91 49.31
CA ASP A 570 84.37 -48.09 48.66
C ASP A 570 85.52 -47.51 49.52
N ASN A 571 85.29 -46.39 50.21
CA ASN A 571 86.25 -45.81 51.15
C ASN A 571 86.49 -46.71 52.39
N ASN A 572 85.43 -47.27 52.97
CA ASN A 572 85.55 -48.16 54.14
C ASN A 572 86.34 -49.43 53.80
N ASP A 573 86.11 -50.02 52.62
CA ASP A 573 86.87 -51.18 52.16
C ASP A 573 88.35 -50.81 51.94
N SER A 574 88.66 -49.60 51.46
CA SER A 574 90.04 -49.11 51.29
C SER A 574 90.82 -48.88 52.60
N GLU A 575 90.13 -48.57 53.70
CA GLU A 575 90.78 -48.54 55.03
C GLU A 575 91.04 -49.95 55.58
N SER A 576 90.33 -50.98 55.09
CA SER A 576 90.49 -52.37 55.53
C SER A 576 91.73 -53.07 54.94
N GLU A 577 92.10 -52.78 53.68
CA GLU A 577 93.28 -53.37 53.04
C GLU A 577 94.61 -52.82 53.57
N ASN A 578 94.61 -51.69 54.29
CA ASN A 578 95.81 -51.01 54.78
C ASN A 578 96.20 -51.41 56.23
N ALA A 579 95.60 -52.48 56.77
CA ALA A 579 95.74 -52.94 58.16
C ALA A 579 96.04 -54.45 58.30
N GLY A 580 96.61 -55.08 57.26
CA GLY A 580 97.00 -56.50 57.22
C GLY A 580 98.51 -56.74 57.24
#